data_AF-A0A414WHA1-F1
#
_entry.id   AF-A0A414WHA1-F1
#
_cell.length_a   1.000
_cell.length_b   1.000
_cell.length_c   1.000
_cell.angle_alpha   90.00
_cell.angle_beta   90.00
_cell.angle_gamma   90.00
#
_symmetry.space_group_name_H-M   'P 1'
#
loop_
_entity.id
_entity.type
_entity.pdbx_description
1 polymer ?
#
loop_
_entity_poly.entity_id
_entity_poly.type
_entity_poly.pdbx_seq_one_letter_code
_entity_poly.pdbx_strand_id
1 'polypeptide(L)' 'MNGKSKCNGHCKSCLYLGACPSDIVHCDVCKCEIEPGEEIEIETEIVEHGRHYKKTVLVCRECYEQFYLSDNSEDLIF' A
#
# COMPACT_ATOMS: atom_id res chain seq x y z
N MET A 1 -1.85 29.07 2.47
CA MET A 1 -1.22 27.80 2.90
C MET A 1 -0.02 27.52 2.00
N ASN A 2 1.15 27.41 2.63
CA ASN A 2 2.35 26.61 2.35
C ASN A 2 2.77 26.43 0.89
N GLY A 3 3.92 26.91 0.42
CA GLY A 3 5.20 26.98 1.12
C GLY A 3 6.04 25.75 0.81
N LYS A 4 6.84 25.89 -0.26
CA LYS A 4 8.02 25.10 -0.65
C LYS A 4 7.74 23.77 -1.37
N SER A 5 8.06 23.82 -2.67
CA SER A 5 8.43 22.74 -3.57
C SER A 5 8.92 21.48 -2.87
N LYS A 6 8.04 20.47 -2.94
CA LYS A 6 8.23 19.04 -2.72
C LYS A 6 9.51 18.56 -3.44
N CYS A 7 10.32 17.74 -2.75
CA CYS A 7 11.55 17.04 -3.19
C CYS A 7 12.14 17.36 -4.59
N ASN A 8 13.44 17.64 -4.64
CA ASN A 8 14.17 18.01 -5.87
C ASN A 8 14.36 16.86 -6.90
N GLY A 9 13.63 15.75 -6.77
CA GLY A 9 13.71 14.60 -7.66
C GLY A 9 14.92 13.68 -7.45
N HIS A 10 15.84 14.00 -6.53
CA HIS A 10 16.97 13.13 -6.17
C HIS A 10 16.65 12.30 -4.92
N CYS A 11 15.64 11.43 -5.02
CA CYS A 11 15.03 10.73 -3.88
C CYS A 11 16.04 9.94 -3.01
N LYS A 12 17.11 9.40 -3.62
CA LYS A 12 18.19 8.69 -2.89
C LYS A 12 18.98 9.56 -1.89
N SER A 13 18.83 10.89 -1.95
CA SER A 13 19.55 11.84 -1.10
C SER A 13 18.64 12.56 -0.09
N CYS A 14 17.34 12.25 -0.07
CA CYS A 14 16.43 12.85 0.90
C CYS A 14 16.63 12.21 2.28
N LEU A 15 16.86 13.06 3.26
CA LEU A 15 17.10 12.67 4.66
C LEU A 15 15.84 12.24 5.41
N TYR A 16 14.65 12.53 4.85
CA TYR A 16 13.35 12.30 5.48
C TYR A 16 12.45 11.46 4.57
N LEU A 17 11.94 10.35 5.09
CA LEU A 17 10.89 9.55 4.47
C LEU A 17 9.62 10.40 4.27
N GLY A 18 8.94 10.24 3.14
CA GLY A 18 7.72 11.00 2.80
C GLY A 18 7.99 12.39 2.21
N ALA A 19 9.25 12.80 2.08
CA ALA A 19 9.60 14.06 1.43
C ALA A 19 9.55 13.95 -0.10
N CYS A 20 9.79 12.76 -0.65
CA CYS A 20 9.73 12.53 -2.09
C CYS A 20 8.40 11.93 -2.54
N PRO A 21 7.87 12.37 -3.70
CA PRO A 21 6.63 11.80 -4.26
C PRO A 21 6.70 10.29 -4.47
N SER A 22 7.89 9.73 -4.71
CA SER A 22 8.11 8.29 -4.81
C SER A 22 7.90 7.53 -3.49
N ASP A 23 7.99 8.24 -2.37
CA ASP A 23 7.81 7.65 -1.05
C ASP A 23 6.33 7.61 -0.67
N ILE A 24 5.46 8.30 -1.42
CA ILE A 24 4.02 8.34 -1.16
C ILE A 24 3.41 7.03 -1.64
N VAL A 25 3.14 6.14 -0.69
CA VAL A 25 2.42 4.89 -0.95
C VAL A 25 0.92 5.18 -1.00
N HIS A 26 0.21 4.51 -1.89
CA HIS A 26 -1.24 4.63 -1.99
C HIS A 26 -1.89 3.26 -1.85
N CYS A 27 -3.03 3.22 -1.17
CA CYS A 27 -3.84 2.01 -1.10
C CYS A 27 -4.33 1.60 -2.49
N ASP A 28 -4.08 0.36 -2.89
CA ASP A 28 -4.50 -0.16 -4.19
C ASP A 28 -6.03 -0.22 -4.35
N VAL A 29 -6.77 -0.24 -3.24
CA VAL A 29 -8.23 -0.30 -3.23
C VAL A 29 -8.86 1.09 -3.23
N CYS A 30 -8.70 1.86 -2.15
CA CYS A 30 -9.39 3.15 -1.98
C CYS A 30 -8.59 4.37 -2.45
N LYS A 31 -7.34 4.18 -2.87
CA LYS A 31 -6.44 5.23 -3.36
C LYS A 31 -6.07 6.32 -2.34
N CYS A 32 -6.33 6.12 -1.05
CA CYS A 32 -5.82 7.03 -0.02
C CYS A 32 -4.28 6.96 0.04
N GLU A 33 -3.65 8.08 0.42
CA GLU A 33 -2.24 8.10 0.79
C GLU A 33 -2.06 7.30 2.09
N ILE A 34 -1.05 6.43 2.11
CA ILE A 34 -0.63 5.66 3.27
C ILE A 34 0.70 6.26 3.76
N GLU A 35 0.87 6.40 5.08
CA GLU A 35 2.15 6.79 5.62
C GLU A 35 3.21 5.75 5.25
N PRO A 36 4.40 6.16 4.77
CA PRO A 36 5.41 5.20 4.33
C PRO A 36 5.84 4.28 5.47
N GLY A 37 5.73 2.97 5.29
CA GLY A 37 6.00 1.93 6.28
C GLY A 37 4.75 1.44 7.04
N GLU A 38 3.58 2.07 6.84
CA GLU A 38 2.31 1.59 7.39
C GLU A 38 1.49 0.75 6.38
N GLU A 39 1.98 0.59 5.14
CA GLU A 39 1.34 -0.25 4.15
C GLU A 39 1.31 -1.73 4.55
N ILE A 40 0.19 -2.39 4.25
CA ILE A 40 0.03 -3.83 4.43
C ILE A 40 0.20 -4.49 3.08
N GLU A 41 1.22 -5.35 2.95
CA GLU A 41 1.45 -6.14 1.74
C GLU A 41 0.61 -7.41 1.77
N ILE A 42 -0.15 -7.65 0.70
CA ILE A 42 -1.00 -8.84 0.56
C ILE A 42 -0.70 -9.51 -0.77
N GLU A 43 -0.40 -10.80 -0.75
CA GLU A 43 -0.33 -11.61 -1.95
C GLU A 43 -1.74 -12.07 -2.34
N THR A 44 -2.22 -11.64 -3.51
CA THR A 44 -3.52 -12.01 -4.06
C THR A 44 -3.36 -12.76 -5.38
N GLU A 45 -4.35 -13.59 -5.73
CA GLU A 45 -4.43 -14.24 -7.02
C GLU A 45 -5.36 -13.44 -7.96
N ILE A 46 -4.85 -13.09 -9.13
CA ILE A 46 -5.61 -12.42 -10.19
C ILE A 46 -5.72 -13.32 -11.41
N VAL A 47 -6.83 -13.19 -12.15
CA VAL A 47 -7.03 -13.91 -13.41
C VAL A 47 -6.94 -12.92 -14.58
N GLU A 48 -5.90 -13.04 -15.40
CA GLU A 48 -5.74 -12.26 -16.63
C GLU A 48 -5.69 -13.19 -17.84
N HIS A 49 -6.50 -12.93 -18.86
CA HIS A 49 -6.62 -13.78 -20.06
C HIS A 49 -6.85 -15.27 -19.76
N GLY A 50 -7.60 -15.57 -18.69
CA GLY A 50 -7.89 -16.94 -18.26
C GLY A 50 -6.71 -17.67 -17.59
N ARG A 51 -5.64 -16.96 -17.24
CA ARG A 51 -4.50 -17.50 -16.48
C ARG A 51 -4.46 -16.86 -15.10
N HIS A 52 -4.13 -17.69 -14.11
CA HIS A 52 -3.97 -17.27 -12.72
C HIS A 52 -2.55 -16.73 -12.50
N TYR A 53 -2.44 -15.57 -11.87
CA TYR A 53 -1.18 -14.94 -11.50
C TYR A 53 -1.24 -14.52 -10.04
N LYS A 54 -0.11 -14.60 -9.38
CA LYS A 54 0.06 -13.97 -8.07
C LYS A 54 0.48 -12.52 -8.25
N LYS A 55 -0.12 -11.63 -7.49
CA LYS A 55 0.20 -10.21 -7.45
C LYS A 55 0.25 -9.74 -6.00
N THR A 56 1.28 -9.02 -5.64
CA THR A 56 1.31 -8.28 -4.37
C THR A 56 0.56 -6.97 -4.53
N VAL A 57 -0.33 -6.67 -3.59
CA VAL A 57 -1.03 -5.39 -3.48
C VAL A 57 -0.68 -4.72 -2.16
N LEU A 58 -0.65 -3.39 -2.17
CA LEU A 58 -0.41 -2.57 -0.98
C LEU A 58 -1.74 -1.95 -0.55
N VAL A 59 -2.17 -2.17 0.68
CA VAL A 59 -3.46 -1.65 1.16
C VAL A 59 -3.33 -0.91 2.48
N CYS A 60 -4.26 0.01 2.73
CA CYS A 60 -4.40 0.63 4.03
C CYS A 60 -5.07 -0.34 5.02
N ARG A 61 -4.89 -0.07 6.32
CA ARG A 61 -5.45 -0.87 7.40
C ARG A 61 -6.97 -1.08 7.29
N GLU A 62 -7.72 -0.03 6.97
CA GLU A 62 -9.18 -0.13 6.86
C GLU A 62 -9.60 -1.09 5.73
N CYS A 63 -8.95 -1.01 4.57
CA CYS A 63 -9.22 -1.92 3.45
C CYS A 63 -8.75 -3.35 3.75
N TYR A 64 -7.63 -3.51 4.48
CA TYR A 64 -7.20 -4.82 4.96
C TYR A 64 -8.26 -5.46 5.85
N GLU A 65 -8.69 -4.75 6.90
CA GLU A 65 -9.70 -5.24 7.85
C GLU A 65 -11.04 -5.56 7.16
N GLN A 66 -11.45 -4.75 6.19
CA GLN A 66 -12.72 -4.93 5.50
C GLN A 66 -12.72 -6.09 4.49
N PHE A 67 -11.67 -6.17 3.65
CA PHE A 67 -11.69 -7.05 2.47
C PHE A 67 -10.81 -8.30 2.59
N TYR A 68 -9.86 -8.32 3.53
CA TYR A 68 -8.84 -9.38 3.60
C TYR A 68 -8.75 -10.05 4.97
N LEU A 69 -9.15 -9.36 6.03
CA LEU A 69 -9.21 -9.94 7.38
C LEU A 69 -10.50 -10.75 7.61
N SER A 70 -11.58 -10.45 6.89
CA SER A 70 -12.89 -11.08 7.06
C SER A 70 -12.95 -12.55 6.61
N ASP A 71 -12.00 -13.02 5.79
CA ASP A 71 -11.89 -14.42 5.37
C ASP A 71 -10.95 -15.28 6.25
N ASN A 72 -10.22 -14.70 7.21
CA ASN A 72 -9.25 -15.43 8.05
C ASN A 72 -9.69 -15.64 9.51
N SER A 73 -10.91 -15.24 9.89
CA SER A 73 -11.34 -15.34 11.30
C SER A 73 -11.77 -16.74 11.75
N GLU A 74 -11.83 -17.74 10.86
CA GLU A 74 -12.12 -19.13 11.25
C GLU A 74 -10.85 -19.99 11.49
N ASP A 75 -9.65 -19.52 11.11
CA ASP A 75 -8.39 -20.29 11.24
C ASP A 75 -7.46 -19.80 12.37
N LEU A 76 -7.96 -18.97 13.28
CA LEU A 76 -7.31 -18.66 14.57
C LEU A 76 -8.03 -19.36 15.72
N ILE A 77 -8.20 -20.68 15.61
CA ILE A 77 -8.50 -21.53 16.77
C ILE A 77 -7.17 -21.84 17.46
N PHE A 78 -6.99 -21.26 18.66
CA PHE A 78 -5.91 -21.56 19.61
C PHE A 78 -5.95 -23.02 20.10
#